data_AF-A0A0N4W4Y6-F1
#
_entry.id   AF-A0A0N4W4Y6-F1
#
_cell.length_a   1.000
_cell.length_b   1.000
_cell.length_c   1.000
_cell.angle_alpha   90.00
_cell.angle_beta   90.00
_cell.angle_gamma   90.00
#
_symmetry.space_group_name_H-M   'P 1'
#
loop_
_entity.id
_entity.type
_entity.pdbx_description
1 polymer ?
#
loop_
_entity_poly.entity_id
_entity_poly.type
_entity_poly.pdbx_seq_one_letter_code
_entity_poly.pdbx_strand_id
1 'polypeptide(L)'
;MYQPYSERGWYQRTTALQLLRNNTASVMKKYKEGVVYFGDDDNAYDTRLFTDYIRNVKKLGMWAVGLSGGTPVESPEVMNGTVVGYKVKWGPKRKFAVDMAGFAINLNFILNTTAVFGKSCRSGFGAPEPCFLEDMGFSQDDIEPFGLDEEMTLKVF
;
A
#
# COMPACT_ATOMS: atom_id res chain seq x y z
N MET A 1 -7.92 30.31 3.19
CA MET A 1 -6.84 29.82 4.07
C MET A 1 -6.02 28.81 3.30
N TYR A 2 -4.73 29.07 3.09
CA TYR A 2 -3.81 28.13 2.46
C TYR A 2 -3.50 27.03 3.48
N GLN A 3 -4.04 25.82 3.28
CA GLN A 3 -3.70 24.70 4.14
C GLN A 3 -2.38 24.10 3.65
N PRO A 4 -1.29 24.20 4.43
CA PRO A 4 0.00 23.66 4.02
C PRO A 4 -0.12 22.16 3.75
N TYR A 5 0.63 21.69 2.76
CA TYR A 5 0.70 20.25 2.48
C TYR A 5 1.35 19.52 3.66
N SER A 6 0.87 18.31 3.94
CA SER A 6 1.47 17.42 4.94
C SER A 6 2.97 17.22 4.66
N GLU A 7 3.81 17.35 5.68
CA GLU A 7 5.25 17.07 5.60
C GLU A 7 5.56 15.59 5.33
N ARG A 8 4.55 14.70 5.38
CA ARG A 8 4.71 13.26 5.22
C ARG A 8 4.62 12.78 3.76
N GLY A 9 4.97 13.62 2.79
CA GLY A 9 5.03 13.22 1.38
C GLY A 9 3.70 13.08 0.63
N TRP A 10 2.56 13.52 1.19
CA TRP A 10 1.23 13.27 0.59
C TRP A 10 1.10 13.92 -0.79
N TYR A 11 1.56 15.17 -0.91
CA TYR A 11 1.53 15.90 -2.16
C TYR A 11 2.37 15.21 -3.24
N GLN A 12 3.58 14.78 -2.88
CA GLN A 12 4.54 14.14 -3.77
C GLN A 12 3.99 12.82 -4.33
N ARG A 13 3.39 11.98 -3.47
CA ARG A 13 2.72 10.74 -3.90
C ARG A 13 1.55 11.02 -4.84
N THR A 14 0.75 12.06 -4.55
CA THR A 14 -0.32 12.51 -5.45
C THR A 14 0.19 13.00 -6.80
N THR A 15 1.26 13.80 -6.82
CA THR A 15 1.90 14.25 -8.06
C THR A 15 2.43 13.08 -8.88
N ALA A 16 3.03 12.06 -8.24
CA ALA A 16 3.46 10.85 -8.93
C ALA A 16 2.28 10.08 -9.57
N LEU A 17 1.16 9.93 -8.85
CA LEU A 17 -0.05 9.32 -9.40
C LEU A 17 -0.60 10.08 -10.61
N GLN A 18 -0.62 11.41 -10.55
CA GLN A 18 -1.02 12.27 -11.67
C GLN A 18 -0.07 12.13 -12.86
N LEU A 19 1.24 12.07 -12.60
CA LEU A 19 2.25 11.85 -13.63
C LEU A 19 2.07 10.50 -14.32
N LEU A 20 1.83 9.42 -13.57
CA LEU A 20 1.56 8.09 -14.12
C LEU A 20 0.34 8.11 -15.04
N ARG A 21 -0.77 8.70 -14.59
CA ARG A 21 -2.02 8.80 -15.38
C ARG A 21 -1.80 9.60 -16.66
N ASN A 22 -1.17 10.76 -16.57
CA ASN A 22 -0.94 11.65 -17.72
C ASN A 22 0.10 11.11 -18.72
N ASN A 23 0.98 10.18 -18.30
CA ASN A 23 2.09 9.68 -19.11
C ASN A 23 2.05 8.16 -19.30
N THR A 24 0.85 7.56 -19.22
CA THR A 24 0.67 6.10 -19.25
C THR A 24 1.42 5.43 -20.41
N ALA A 25 1.29 5.95 -21.63
CA ALA A 25 1.96 5.39 -22.80
C ALA A 25 3.50 5.41 -22.68
N SER A 26 4.05 6.50 -22.15
CA SER A 26 5.50 6.68 -21.95
C SER A 26 6.05 5.80 -20.83
N VAL A 27 5.27 5.60 -19.76
CA VAL A 27 5.64 4.74 -18.63
C VAL A 27 5.58 3.26 -19.02
N MET A 28 4.50 2.85 -19.68
CA MET A 28 4.26 1.44 -20.02
C MET A 28 5.08 0.97 -21.21
N LYS A 29 5.36 1.83 -22.20
CA LYS A 29 6.09 1.46 -23.43
C LYS A 29 5.52 0.19 -24.07
N LYS A 30 6.22 -0.94 -23.93
CA LYS A 30 5.84 -2.27 -24.47
C LYS A 30 5.25 -3.22 -23.41
N TYR A 31 5.27 -2.84 -22.15
CA TYR A 31 4.77 -3.66 -21.05
C TYR A 31 3.24 -3.58 -21.00
N LYS A 32 2.60 -4.70 -20.64
CA LYS A 32 1.14 -4.81 -20.52
C LYS A 32 0.65 -4.73 -19.07
N GLU A 33 1.55 -4.99 -18.13
CA GLU A 33 1.26 -4.99 -16.69
C GLU A 33 2.35 -4.18 -15.97
N GLY A 34 1.95 -3.55 -14.88
CA GLY A 34 2.82 -2.76 -14.01
C GLY A 34 2.24 -2.71 -12.61
N VAL A 35 3.08 -2.40 -11.63
CA VAL A 35 2.69 -2.29 -10.22
C VAL A 35 3.28 -1.00 -9.67
N VAL A 36 2.51 -0.29 -8.86
CA VAL A 36 2.91 0.91 -8.14
C VAL A 36 3.18 0.55 -6.69
N TYR A 37 4.39 0.85 -6.23
CA TYR A 37 4.84 0.69 -4.86
C TYR A 37 5.33 2.05 -4.33
N PHE A 38 4.95 2.39 -3.09
CA PHE A 38 5.34 3.64 -2.44
C PHE A 38 6.49 3.37 -1.47
N GLY A 39 7.72 3.51 -1.97
CA GLY A 39 8.93 3.37 -1.15
C GLY A 39 9.44 4.72 -0.66
N ASP A 40 9.33 5.00 0.63
CA ASP A 40 9.97 6.15 1.28
C ASP A 40 11.50 5.97 1.32
N ASP A 41 12.24 7.08 1.34
CA ASP A 41 13.70 7.16 1.11
C ASP A 41 14.56 6.81 2.34
N ASP A 42 13.93 6.70 3.50
CA ASP A 42 14.54 6.37 4.80
C ASP A 42 14.31 4.91 5.25
N ASN A 43 13.54 4.14 4.49
CA ASN A 43 13.27 2.74 4.73
C ASN A 43 14.36 1.80 4.17
N ALA A 44 14.41 0.58 4.70
CA ALA A 44 15.24 -0.50 4.18
C ALA A 44 14.39 -1.54 3.45
N TYR A 45 14.85 -1.97 2.27
CA TYR A 45 14.12 -2.91 1.43
C TYR A 45 15.01 -4.08 1.01
N ASP A 46 14.57 -5.30 1.31
CA ASP A 46 15.19 -6.50 0.77
C ASP A 46 14.82 -6.66 -0.72
N THR A 47 15.76 -7.07 -1.56
CA THR A 47 15.51 -7.29 -2.99
C THR A 47 14.39 -8.30 -3.26
N ARG A 48 14.19 -9.26 -2.35
CA ARG A 48 13.11 -10.26 -2.41
C ARG A 48 11.73 -9.63 -2.36
N LEU A 49 11.57 -8.46 -1.73
CA LEU A 49 10.32 -7.71 -1.77
C LEU A 49 9.88 -7.42 -3.21
N PHE A 50 10.84 -7.07 -4.08
CA PHE A 50 10.57 -6.73 -5.47
C PHE A 50 10.39 -7.97 -6.36
N THR A 51 11.11 -9.06 -6.07
CA THR A 51 11.06 -10.28 -6.89
C THR A 51 9.93 -11.23 -6.48
N ASP A 52 9.66 -11.35 -5.19
CA ASP A 52 8.78 -12.38 -4.66
C ASP A 52 7.39 -11.80 -4.42
N TYR A 53 7.26 -10.51 -4.08
CA TYR A 53 5.98 -9.88 -3.72
C TYR A 53 5.52 -8.86 -4.77
N ILE A 54 6.14 -7.67 -4.85
CA ILE A 54 5.64 -6.51 -5.61
C ILE A 54 5.33 -6.88 -7.07
N ARG A 55 6.25 -7.55 -7.77
CA ARG A 55 6.05 -7.87 -9.20
C ARG A 55 4.90 -8.85 -9.47
N ASN A 56 4.41 -9.54 -8.44
CA ASN A 56 3.38 -10.58 -8.57
C ASN A 56 1.97 -10.06 -8.23
N VAL A 57 1.84 -8.83 -7.73
CA VAL A 57 0.57 -8.21 -7.36
C VAL A 57 -0.38 -8.08 -8.57
N LYS A 58 -1.58 -8.64 -8.45
CA LYS A 58 -2.62 -8.61 -9.50
C LYS A 58 -3.64 -7.50 -9.27
N LYS A 59 -3.96 -7.19 -8.01
CA LYS A 59 -4.88 -6.14 -7.61
C LYS A 59 -4.31 -5.26 -6.50
N LEU A 60 -4.33 -5.75 -5.26
CA LEU A 60 -3.85 -5.05 -4.05
C LEU A 60 -3.03 -6.03 -3.21
N GLY A 61 -1.71 -5.96 -3.32
CA GLY A 61 -0.82 -6.82 -2.53
C GLY A 61 -0.54 -6.22 -1.18
N MET A 62 -0.52 -7.03 -0.11
CA MET A 62 -0.13 -6.60 1.23
C MET A 62 0.80 -7.60 1.92
N TRP A 63 1.70 -7.11 2.76
CA TRP A 63 2.66 -7.91 3.53
C TRP A 63 2.99 -7.26 4.87
N ALA A 64 3.74 -7.97 5.71
CA ALA A 64 4.24 -7.46 6.97
C ALA A 64 5.34 -6.39 6.79
N VAL A 65 5.35 -5.42 7.69
CA VAL A 65 6.35 -4.35 7.76
C VAL A 65 7.03 -4.40 9.12
N GLY A 66 8.36 -4.46 9.11
CA GLY A 66 9.19 -4.42 10.31
C GLY A 66 9.32 -3.00 10.87
N LEU A 67 9.49 -2.89 12.20
CA LEU A 67 9.75 -1.64 12.91
C LEU A 67 8.73 -0.51 12.65
N SER A 68 7.47 -0.87 12.35
CA SER A 68 6.37 0.08 12.12
C SER A 68 5.48 0.25 13.36
N GLY A 69 4.85 1.42 13.49
CA GLY A 69 3.79 1.68 14.46
C GLY A 69 4.18 1.48 15.94
N GLY A 70 5.48 1.50 16.25
CA GLY A 70 6.00 1.23 17.59
C GLY A 70 5.96 -0.26 17.98
N THR A 71 6.01 -1.16 16.99
CA THR A 71 6.09 -2.61 17.17
C THR A 71 7.22 -3.21 16.33
N PRO A 72 7.74 -4.41 16.68
CA PRO A 72 8.73 -5.08 15.86
C PRO A 72 8.21 -5.41 14.46
N VAL A 73 6.92 -5.75 14.34
CA VAL A 73 6.26 -6.11 13.09
C VAL A 73 4.78 -5.72 13.14
N GLU A 74 4.31 -5.03 12.11
CA GLU A 74 2.89 -4.87 11.80
C GLU A 74 2.54 -5.71 10.58
N SER A 75 1.36 -6.35 10.57
CA SER A 75 1.03 -7.29 9.50
C SER A 75 -0.47 -7.51 9.29
N PRO A 76 -0.89 -7.89 8.07
CA PRO A 76 -2.24 -8.40 7.86
C PRO A 76 -2.43 -9.71 8.64
N GLU A 77 -3.59 -9.86 9.29
CA GLU A 77 -4.01 -11.13 9.85
C GLU A 77 -4.71 -11.93 8.77
N VAL A 78 -4.17 -13.10 8.45
CA VAL A 78 -4.66 -13.95 7.35
C VAL A 78 -5.27 -15.23 7.92
N MET A 79 -6.45 -15.58 7.44
CA MET A 79 -7.09 -16.86 7.69
C MET A 79 -7.57 -17.45 6.37
N ASN A 80 -7.18 -18.69 6.07
CA ASN A 80 -7.56 -19.39 4.83
C ASN A 80 -7.24 -18.60 3.55
N GLY A 81 -6.13 -17.86 3.53
CA GLY A 81 -5.67 -17.07 2.39
C GLY A 81 -6.33 -15.70 2.25
N THR A 82 -7.26 -15.34 3.14
CA THR A 82 -7.95 -14.05 3.14
C THR A 82 -7.52 -13.20 4.33
N VAL A 83 -7.37 -11.90 4.11
CA VAL A 83 -7.13 -10.95 5.21
C VAL A 83 -8.41 -10.79 6.02
N VAL A 84 -8.36 -11.08 7.32
CA VAL A 84 -9.49 -10.95 8.26
C VAL A 84 -9.32 -9.78 9.23
N GLY A 85 -8.11 -9.24 9.33
CA GLY A 85 -7.78 -8.14 10.25
C GLY A 85 -6.32 -7.73 10.12
N TYR A 86 -5.80 -7.09 11.17
CA TYR A 86 -4.41 -6.60 11.21
C TYR A 86 -3.82 -6.76 12.60
N LYS A 87 -2.60 -7.28 12.68
CA LYS A 87 -1.80 -7.32 13.90
C LYS A 87 -0.98 -6.03 13.98
N VAL A 88 -1.59 -4.99 14.55
CA VAL A 88 -1.00 -3.65 14.72
C VAL A 88 -1.24 -3.14 16.13
N LYS A 89 -0.37 -2.22 16.60
CA LYS A 89 -0.60 -1.52 17.87
C LYS A 89 -1.34 -0.20 17.67
N TRP A 90 -1.01 0.53 16.61
CA TRP A 90 -1.57 1.84 16.35
C TRP A 90 -2.73 1.81 15.36
N GLY A 91 -3.84 2.46 15.74
CA GLY A 91 -5.04 2.56 14.90
C GLY A 91 -5.57 1.21 14.39
N PRO A 92 -5.80 0.18 15.24
CA PRO A 92 -6.31 -1.13 14.81
C PRO A 92 -7.73 -1.09 14.23
N LYS A 93 -8.48 0.00 14.48
CA LYS A 93 -9.82 0.22 13.94
C LYS A 93 -9.82 0.82 12.52
N ARG A 94 -8.65 1.12 11.94
CA ARG A 94 -8.56 1.57 10.55
C ARG A 94 -8.99 0.42 9.64
N LYS A 95 -9.78 0.72 8.61
CA LYS A 95 -10.23 -0.28 7.63
C LYS A 95 -9.05 -0.96 6.93
N PHE A 96 -8.01 -0.18 6.63
CA PHE A 96 -6.72 -0.68 6.19
C PHE A 96 -5.65 -0.29 7.21
N ALA A 97 -5.42 -1.13 8.22
CA ALA A 97 -4.41 -0.87 9.23
C ALA A 97 -3.04 -1.36 8.75
N VAL A 98 -2.51 -0.68 7.73
CA VAL A 98 -1.22 -0.98 7.10
C VAL A 98 -0.36 0.29 7.06
N ASP A 99 0.95 0.10 6.98
CA ASP A 99 1.93 1.15 6.69
C ASP A 99 2.08 1.36 5.18
N MET A 100 2.56 2.55 4.76
CA MET A 100 2.79 2.87 3.34
C MET A 100 3.68 1.84 2.62
N ALA A 101 4.71 1.31 3.31
CA ALA A 101 5.63 0.32 2.76
C ALA A 101 5.04 -1.10 2.69
N GLY A 102 3.86 -1.33 3.27
CA GLY A 102 3.24 -2.64 3.44
C GLY A 102 2.31 -3.07 2.32
N PHE A 103 2.16 -2.28 1.26
CA PHE A 103 1.28 -2.62 0.15
C PHE A 103 1.78 -2.12 -1.21
N ALA A 104 1.32 -2.77 -2.28
CA ALA A 104 1.44 -2.28 -3.65
C ALA A 104 0.15 -2.50 -4.43
N ILE A 105 -0.05 -1.71 -5.49
CA ILE A 105 -1.28 -1.71 -6.28
C ILE A 105 -0.94 -1.95 -7.74
N ASN A 106 -1.68 -2.84 -8.39
CA ASN A 106 -1.55 -3.02 -9.82
C ASN A 106 -1.91 -1.73 -10.57
N LEU A 107 -1.04 -1.31 -11.48
CA LEU A 107 -1.13 -0.02 -12.16
C LEU A 107 -2.45 0.15 -12.92
N ASN A 108 -3.05 -0.92 -13.45
CA ASN A 108 -4.34 -0.82 -14.14
C ASN A 108 -5.45 -0.30 -13.22
N PHE A 109 -5.41 -0.62 -11.93
CA PHE A 109 -6.36 -0.07 -10.95
C PHE A 109 -6.07 1.41 -10.67
N ILE A 110 -4.80 1.81 -10.56
CA ILE A 110 -4.40 3.22 -10.40
C ILE A 110 -4.88 4.09 -11.57
N LEU A 111 -4.79 3.57 -12.80
CA LEU A 111 -5.15 4.27 -14.02
C LEU A 111 -6.67 4.40 -14.21
N ASN A 112 -7.45 3.48 -13.65
CA ASN A 112 -8.91 3.46 -13.74
C ASN A 112 -9.61 4.25 -12.62
N THR A 113 -8.87 4.96 -11.78
CA THR A 113 -9.41 5.81 -10.72
C THR A 113 -8.81 7.21 -10.77
N THR A 114 -9.43 8.16 -10.08
CA THR A 114 -8.87 9.50 -9.83
C THR A 114 -8.41 9.68 -8.39
N ALA A 115 -8.39 8.61 -7.59
CA ALA A 115 -8.01 8.65 -6.18
C ALA A 115 -6.59 9.23 -5.99
N VAL A 116 -6.41 10.01 -4.93
CA VAL A 116 -5.16 10.70 -4.59
C VAL A 116 -4.97 10.69 -3.08
N PHE A 117 -3.75 10.93 -2.62
CA PHE A 117 -3.52 11.26 -1.22
C PHE A 117 -4.04 12.68 -0.96
N GLY A 118 -5.06 12.79 -0.11
CA GLY A 118 -5.73 14.06 0.20
C GLY A 118 -4.85 15.05 0.99
N LYS A 119 -5.46 15.92 1.80
CA LYS A 119 -4.72 16.78 2.76
C LYS A 119 -4.79 16.27 4.19
N SER A 120 -5.74 15.39 4.47
CA SER A 120 -6.00 14.81 5.77
C SER A 120 -6.81 13.53 5.58
N CYS A 121 -6.66 12.58 6.51
CA CYS A 121 -7.43 11.36 6.52
C CYS A 121 -7.96 11.12 7.94
N ARG A 122 -9.26 11.36 8.15
CA ARG A 122 -9.88 11.19 9.48
C ARG A 122 -10.08 9.72 9.83
N SER A 123 -10.55 8.91 8.88
CA SER A 123 -10.72 7.45 9.08
C SER A 123 -9.40 6.74 9.35
N GLY A 124 -8.30 7.30 8.86
CA GLY A 124 -6.94 6.80 9.09
C GLY A 124 -6.21 7.39 10.29
N PHE A 125 -6.88 8.16 11.17
CA PHE A 125 -6.24 8.82 12.32
C PHE A 125 -5.02 9.68 11.94
N GLY A 126 -5.07 10.33 10.77
CA GLY A 126 -3.97 11.13 10.24
C GLY A 126 -2.94 10.35 9.43
N ALA A 127 -3.09 9.03 9.28
CA ALA A 127 -2.34 8.24 8.32
C ALA A 127 -3.08 8.23 6.96
N PRO A 128 -2.38 8.41 5.82
CA PRO A 128 -2.99 8.56 4.50
C PRO A 128 -3.55 7.27 3.89
N GLU A 129 -2.97 6.12 4.23
CA GLU A 129 -3.18 4.82 3.58
C GLU A 129 -4.66 4.40 3.57
N PRO A 130 -5.39 4.49 4.70
CA PRO A 130 -6.78 4.03 4.74
C PRO A 130 -7.68 4.81 3.79
N CYS A 131 -7.60 6.14 3.79
CA CYS A 131 -8.41 6.96 2.89
C CYS A 131 -8.04 6.72 1.43
N PHE A 132 -6.74 6.62 1.12
CA PHE A 132 -6.32 6.38 -0.26
C PHE A 132 -6.83 5.03 -0.78
N LEU A 133 -6.70 3.95 0.00
CA LEU A 133 -7.16 2.62 -0.39
C LEU A 133 -8.70 2.55 -0.47
N GLU A 134 -9.40 3.25 0.41
CA GLU A 134 -10.86 3.42 0.34
C GLU A 134 -11.31 4.20 -0.89
N ASP A 135 -10.66 5.33 -1.20
CA ASP A 135 -10.96 6.17 -2.38
C ASP A 135 -10.63 5.46 -3.69
N MET A 136 -9.67 4.53 -3.68
CA MET A 136 -9.39 3.60 -4.78
C MET A 136 -10.51 2.57 -5.00
N GLY A 137 -11.49 2.49 -4.09
CA GLY A 137 -12.61 1.56 -4.15
C GLY A 137 -12.29 0.17 -3.62
N PHE A 138 -11.18 -0.01 -2.91
CA PHE A 138 -10.80 -1.31 -2.37
C PHE A 138 -11.58 -1.67 -1.11
N SER A 139 -11.73 -2.97 -0.93
CA SER A 139 -12.23 -3.65 0.26
C SER A 139 -11.18 -4.63 0.77
N GLN A 140 -11.42 -5.20 1.96
CA GLN A 140 -10.50 -6.16 2.55
C GLN A 140 -10.40 -7.46 1.72
N ASP A 141 -11.48 -7.83 1.04
CA ASP A 141 -11.55 -9.01 0.17
C ASP A 141 -10.71 -8.88 -1.11
N ASP A 142 -10.28 -7.65 -1.44
CA ASP A 142 -9.43 -7.39 -2.61
C ASP A 142 -7.93 -7.62 -2.32
N ILE A 143 -7.58 -7.87 -1.06
CA ILE A 143 -6.19 -7.98 -0.62
C ILE A 143 -5.63 -9.36 -0.97
N GLU A 144 -4.50 -9.35 -1.67
CA GLU A 144 -3.62 -10.49 -1.91
C GLU A 144 -2.52 -10.49 -0.83
N PRO A 145 -2.55 -11.40 0.17
CA PRO A 145 -1.51 -11.45 1.18
C PRO A 145 -0.24 -12.11 0.63
N PHE A 146 0.91 -11.48 0.90
CA PHE A 146 2.25 -11.96 0.56
C PHE A 146 3.08 -12.21 1.81
N GLY A 147 4.15 -13.01 1.65
CA GLY A 147 5.05 -13.35 2.76
C GLY A 147 4.44 -14.29 3.78
N LEU A 148 3.59 -15.21 3.31
CA LEU A 148 3.08 -16.32 4.11
C LEU A 148 3.92 -17.59 3.87
N ASP A 149 3.99 -18.46 4.86
CA ASP A 149 4.48 -19.83 4.72
C ASP A 149 3.36 -20.79 4.29
N GLU A 150 3.72 -22.07 4.18
CA GLU A 150 2.80 -23.13 3.73
C GLU A 150 1.61 -23.32 4.69
N GLU A 151 1.76 -22.92 5.95
CA GLU A 151 0.69 -22.94 6.97
C GLU A 151 -0.09 -21.61 7.02
N MET A 152 0.13 -20.71 6.06
CA MET A 152 -0.44 -19.36 6.01
C MET A 152 -0.05 -18.47 7.19
N THR A 153 1.08 -18.76 7.84
CA THR A 153 1.70 -17.89 8.85
C THR A 153 2.75 -16.97 8.24
N LEU A 154 2.92 -15.78 8.83
CA LEU A 154 3.79 -14.75 8.28
C LEU A 154 5.27 -15.11 8.40
N LYS A 155 5.99 -15.05 7.28
CA LYS A 155 7.45 -15.06 7.23
C LYS A 155 7.97 -13.65 7.46
N VAL A 156 8.57 -13.42 8.62
CA VAL A 156 9.39 -12.24 8.88
C VAL A 156 10.83 -12.63 8.54
N PHE A 157 11.45 -11.90 7.61
CA PHE A 157 12.85 -12.11 7.20
C PHE A 157 13.82 -11.28 8.02
#